data_AF-A0A497NJK2-F1
#
_entry.id   AF-A0A497NJK2-F1
#
_cell.length_a   1.000
_cell.length_b   1.000
_cell.length_c   1.000
_cell.angle_alpha   90.00
_cell.angle_beta   90.00
_cell.angle_gamma   90.00
#
_symmetry.space_group_name_H-M   'P 1'
#
loop_
_entity.id
_entity.type
_entity.pdbx_description
1 polymer ?
#
loop_
_entity_poly.entity_id
_entity_poly.type
_entity_poly.pdbx_seq_one_letter_code
_entity_poly.pdbx_strand_id
1 'polypeptide(L)'
;MQEGSTAWLRGPFLLALAAFLDTAAYRLSLPAVAFFARSGLGSSMVELGFFTTAFFAARAITAVLTGRRADRGLRAGLAAAICFSAHAGVVASYALATSWLHVILLRALQGALNGVAWTAIQIAVGAKVFHAVRGRAFSIYFFLGSLGAFAGSAVSPWDW
;
A
#
# COMPACT_ATOMS: atom_id res chain seq x y z
N MET A 1 25.13 4.92 -30.32
CA MET A 1 23.80 5.48 -29.95
C MET A 1 23.06 4.43 -29.13
N GLN A 2 23.25 4.42 -27.81
CA GLN A 2 23.01 3.24 -26.94
C GLN A 2 22.09 3.57 -25.75
N GLU A 3 21.18 4.53 -25.91
CA GLU A 3 20.26 4.98 -24.83
C GLU A 3 18.84 4.38 -24.87
N GLY A 4 18.51 3.58 -25.89
CA GLY A 4 17.12 3.14 -26.15
C GLY A 4 16.63 1.90 -25.39
N SER A 5 17.50 1.07 -24.80
CA SER A 5 17.12 -0.29 -24.38
C SER A 5 16.44 -0.38 -23.01
N THR A 6 16.70 0.56 -22.10
CA THR A 6 16.23 0.47 -20.69
C THR A 6 15.34 1.63 -20.26
N ALA A 7 15.12 2.65 -21.11
CA ALA A 7 14.32 3.83 -20.77
C ALA A 7 12.86 3.49 -20.41
N TRP A 8 12.29 2.44 -21.03
CA TRP A 8 10.94 1.96 -20.75
C TRP A 8 10.77 1.30 -19.37
N LEU A 9 11.87 0.88 -18.73
CA LEU A 9 11.85 0.26 -17.40
C LEU A 9 11.91 1.30 -16.27
N ARG A 10 12.46 2.50 -16.51
CA ARG A 10 12.69 3.51 -15.46
C ARG A 10 11.40 3.93 -14.73
N GLY A 11 10.34 4.22 -15.48
CA GLY A 11 9.06 4.64 -14.91
C GLY A 11 8.35 3.54 -14.10
N PRO A 12 8.13 2.34 -14.67
CA PRO A 12 7.59 1.19 -13.94
C PRO A 12 8.44 0.76 -12.75
N PHE A 13 9.76 0.89 -12.83
CA PHE A 13 10.68 0.57 -11.73
C PHE A 13 10.53 1.52 -10.55
N LEU A 14 10.46 2.84 -10.79
CA LEU A 14 10.21 3.83 -9.72
C LEU A 14 8.86 3.61 -9.05
N LEU A 15 7.84 3.24 -9.83
CA LEU A 15 6.53 2.86 -9.32
C LEU A 15 6.60 1.59 -8.47
N ALA A 16 7.29 0.54 -8.94
CA ALA A 16 7.49 -0.69 -8.18
C ALA A 16 8.29 -0.46 -6.89
N LEU A 17 9.28 0.43 -6.89
CA LEU A 17 10.04 0.82 -5.70
C LEU A 17 9.19 1.61 -4.70
N ALA A 18 8.34 2.53 -5.17
CA ALA A 18 7.39 3.22 -4.30
C ALA A 18 6.40 2.24 -3.65
N ALA A 19 5.86 1.30 -4.42
CA ALA A 19 5.02 0.21 -3.94
C ALA A 19 5.73 -0.68 -2.91
N PHE A 20 7.01 -0.98 -3.13
CA PHE A 20 7.86 -1.73 -2.21
C PHE A 20 8.01 -0.99 -0.87
N LEU A 21 8.42 0.28 -0.91
CA LEU A 21 8.67 1.09 0.29
C LEU A 21 7.38 1.29 1.09
N ASP A 22 6.26 1.51 0.43
CA ASP A 22 4.96 1.63 1.08
C ASP A 22 4.54 0.33 1.77
N THR A 23 4.72 -0.81 1.09
CA THR A 23 4.41 -2.13 1.66
C THR A 23 5.30 -2.43 2.87
N ALA A 24 6.59 -2.11 2.79
CA ALA A 24 7.52 -2.29 3.90
C ALA A 24 7.14 -1.41 5.11
N ALA A 25 6.89 -0.12 4.88
CA ALA A 25 6.47 0.82 5.93
C ALA A 25 5.13 0.41 6.57
N TYR A 26 4.15 -0.01 5.76
CA TYR A 26 2.88 -0.54 6.23
C TYR A 26 3.08 -1.74 7.15
N ARG A 27 3.89 -2.72 6.75
CA ARG A 27 4.12 -3.94 7.53
C ARG A 27 4.91 -3.69 8.82
N LEU A 28 5.84 -2.75 8.81
CA LEU A 28 6.53 -2.29 10.02
C LEU A 28 5.56 -1.59 11.00
N SER A 29 4.60 -0.82 10.48
CA SER A 29 3.65 -0.07 11.33
C SER A 29 2.59 -0.95 12.00
N LEU A 30 2.27 -2.11 11.40
CA LEU A 30 1.23 -3.03 11.85
C LEU A 30 1.40 -3.51 13.32
N PRO A 31 2.54 -4.11 13.71
CA PRO A 31 2.76 -4.56 15.07
C PRO A 31 2.87 -3.39 16.06
N ALA A 32 3.49 -2.27 15.67
CA ALA A 32 3.60 -1.09 16.52
C ALA A 32 2.23 -0.48 16.86
N VAL A 33 1.34 -0.35 15.86
CA VAL A 33 -0.02 0.18 16.07
C VAL A 33 -0.88 -0.81 16.86
N ALA A 34 -0.75 -2.11 16.59
CA ALA A 34 -1.46 -3.15 17.34
C ALA A 34 -1.04 -3.16 18.82
N PHE A 35 0.26 -3.04 19.10
CA PHE A 35 0.77 -2.92 20.46
C PHE A 35 0.30 -1.63 21.15
N PHE A 36 0.33 -0.49 20.45
CA PHE A 36 -0.19 0.77 20.98
C PHE A 36 -1.69 0.68 21.34
N ALA A 37 -2.50 0.11 20.46
CA ALA A 37 -3.92 -0.08 20.72
C ALA A 37 -4.15 -1.03 21.91
N ARG A 38 -3.42 -2.15 21.98
CA ARG A 38 -3.60 -3.15 23.04
C ARG A 38 -3.07 -2.69 24.39
N SER A 39 -1.81 -2.24 24.43
CA SER A 39 -1.07 -1.94 25.66
C SER A 39 -1.27 -0.49 26.12
N GLY A 40 -1.44 0.44 25.18
CA GLY A 40 -1.62 1.88 25.48
C GLY A 40 -3.09 2.25 25.72
N LEU A 41 -4.01 1.74 24.90
CA LEU A 41 -5.44 2.06 25.00
C LEU A 41 -6.27 0.98 25.72
N GLY A 42 -5.66 -0.16 26.06
CA GLY A 42 -6.35 -1.27 26.71
C GLY A 42 -7.34 -2.02 25.81
N SER A 43 -7.25 -1.85 24.48
CA SER A 43 -8.25 -2.34 23.53
C SER A 43 -8.50 -3.85 23.60
N SER A 44 -9.75 -4.27 23.47
CA SER A 44 -10.13 -5.68 23.48
C SER A 44 -9.65 -6.43 22.21
N MET A 45 -9.59 -7.77 22.27
CA MET A 45 -9.24 -8.58 21.08
C MET A 45 -10.25 -8.41 19.94
N VAL A 46 -11.51 -8.10 20.26
CA VAL A 46 -12.56 -7.81 19.28
C VAL A 46 -12.27 -6.51 18.53
N GLU A 47 -11.80 -5.47 19.23
CA GLU A 47 -11.41 -4.20 18.61
C GLU A 47 -10.21 -4.35 17.66
N LEU A 48 -9.24 -5.22 17.98
CA LEU A 48 -8.17 -5.59 17.04
C LEU A 48 -8.69 -6.36 15.80
N GLY A 49 -9.75 -7.15 15.97
CA GLY A 49 -10.45 -7.78 14.84
C GLY A 49 -11.06 -6.73 13.90
N PHE A 50 -11.69 -5.70 14.45
CA PHE A 50 -12.22 -4.58 13.66
C PHE A 50 -11.12 -3.76 12.99
N PHE A 51 -9.96 -3.58 13.64
CA PHE A 51 -8.80 -2.90 13.04
C PHE A 51 -8.36 -3.57 11.72
N THR A 52 -8.25 -4.89 11.70
CA THR A 52 -7.85 -5.64 10.49
C THR A 52 -8.95 -5.60 9.44
N THR A 53 -10.20 -5.82 9.86
CA THR A 53 -11.36 -5.82 8.97
C THR A 53 -11.57 -4.46 8.29
N ALA A 54 -11.44 -3.36 9.03
CA ALA A 54 -11.60 -2.00 8.52
C ALA A 54 -10.62 -1.70 7.38
N PHE A 55 -9.36 -2.12 7.52
CA PHE A 55 -8.36 -1.98 6.47
C PHE A 55 -8.77 -2.72 5.19
N PHE A 56 -9.08 -4.01 5.30
CA PHE A 56 -9.38 -4.83 4.13
C PHE A 56 -10.71 -4.45 3.46
N ALA A 57 -11.72 -4.11 4.24
CA ALA A 57 -13.01 -3.64 3.71
C ALA A 57 -12.84 -2.34 2.92
N ALA A 58 -12.18 -1.34 3.50
CA ALA A 58 -11.92 -0.07 2.83
C ALA A 58 -11.06 -0.27 1.57
N ARG A 59 -10.01 -1.11 1.65
CA ARG A 59 -9.15 -1.47 0.51
C ARG A 59 -9.92 -2.12 -0.63
N ALA A 60 -10.80 -3.08 -0.34
CA ALA A 60 -11.58 -3.77 -1.34
C ALA A 60 -12.53 -2.82 -2.07
N ILE A 61 -13.24 -1.97 -1.32
CA ILE A 61 -14.18 -0.98 -1.87
C ILE A 61 -13.43 0.00 -2.79
N THR A 62 -12.35 0.61 -2.32
CA THR A 62 -11.63 1.62 -3.12
C THR A 62 -10.91 1.02 -4.31
N ALA A 63 -10.44 -0.23 -4.25
CA ALA A 63 -9.86 -0.93 -5.39
C ALA A 63 -10.86 -1.04 -6.55
N VAL A 64 -12.11 -1.46 -6.26
CA VAL A 64 -13.18 -1.54 -7.27
C VAL A 64 -13.50 -0.17 -7.85
N LEU A 65 -13.64 0.86 -6.99
CA LEU A 65 -13.93 2.23 -7.43
C LEU A 65 -12.80 2.80 -8.31
N THR A 66 -11.55 2.50 -7.96
CA THR A 66 -10.37 2.91 -8.72
C THR A 66 -10.35 2.28 -10.10
N GLY A 67 -10.65 0.98 -10.19
CA GLY A 67 -10.79 0.28 -11.48
C GLY A 67 -11.84 0.94 -12.37
N ARG A 68 -13.06 1.17 -11.83
CA ARG A 68 -14.13 1.88 -12.57
C ARG A 68 -13.76 3.30 -12.97
N ARG A 69 -12.92 3.99 -12.18
CA ARG A 69 -12.44 5.34 -12.53
C ARG A 69 -11.36 5.29 -13.60
N ALA A 70 -10.57 4.22 -13.64
CA ALA A 70 -9.54 3.99 -14.65
C ALA A 70 -10.11 3.87 -16.05
N ASP A 71 -11.22 3.16 -16.20
CA ASP A 71 -11.96 3.05 -17.47
C ASP A 71 -12.42 4.43 -17.99
N ARG A 72 -12.49 5.44 -17.11
CA ARG A 72 -12.88 6.82 -17.41
C ARG A 72 -11.69 7.80 -17.46
N GLY A 73 -10.48 7.32 -17.69
CA GLY A 73 -9.29 8.16 -17.89
C GLY A 73 -8.54 8.57 -16.62
N LEU A 74 -8.48 7.70 -15.60
CA LEU A 74 -7.66 7.95 -14.41
C LEU A 74 -6.18 8.12 -14.79
N ARG A 75 -5.54 9.17 -14.29
CA ARG A 75 -4.08 9.33 -14.33
C ARG A 75 -3.42 8.41 -13.29
N ALA A 76 -3.40 7.11 -13.58
CA ALA A 76 -3.15 6.05 -12.60
C ALA A 76 -1.79 6.18 -11.89
N GLY A 77 -0.72 6.57 -12.59
CA GLY A 77 0.58 6.81 -11.96
C GLY A 77 0.58 7.97 -10.95
N LEU A 78 -0.14 9.06 -11.25
CA LEU A 78 -0.27 10.20 -10.34
C LEU A 78 -1.15 9.85 -9.13
N ALA A 79 -2.25 9.13 -9.37
CA ALA A 79 -3.12 8.67 -8.29
C ALA A 79 -2.37 7.77 -7.29
N ALA A 80 -1.54 6.84 -7.79
CA ALA A 80 -0.71 6.01 -6.95
C ALA A 80 0.29 6.82 -6.12
N ALA A 81 1.00 7.76 -6.73
CA ALA A 81 1.97 8.62 -6.05
C ALA A 81 1.32 9.44 -4.92
N ILE A 82 0.18 10.09 -5.20
CA ILE A 82 -0.56 10.86 -4.19
C ILE A 82 -0.99 9.97 -3.02
N CYS A 83 -1.51 8.77 -3.31
CA CYS A 83 -1.98 7.87 -2.26
C CYS A 83 -0.84 7.35 -1.39
N PHE A 84 0.32 7.03 -1.96
CA PHE A 84 1.51 6.66 -1.19
C PHE A 84 2.02 7.80 -0.30
N SER A 85 2.05 9.03 -0.83
CA SER A 85 2.42 10.20 -0.02
C SER A 85 1.43 10.45 1.12
N ALA A 86 0.13 10.33 0.85
CA ALA A 86 -0.92 10.46 1.86
C ALA A 86 -0.82 9.35 2.93
N HIS A 87 -0.45 8.14 2.53
CA HIS A 87 -0.30 7.00 3.43
C HIS A 87 0.76 7.25 4.51
N ALA A 88 1.89 7.89 4.16
CA ALA A 88 2.89 8.33 5.15
C ALA A 88 2.32 9.33 6.17
N GLY A 89 1.48 10.26 5.72
CA GLY A 89 0.77 11.19 6.61
C GLY A 89 -0.17 10.48 7.58
N VAL A 90 -0.90 9.48 7.11
CA VAL A 90 -1.77 8.65 7.97
C VAL A 90 -0.97 7.90 9.03
N VAL A 91 0.19 7.34 8.66
CA VAL A 91 1.09 6.68 9.63
C VAL A 91 1.53 7.65 10.72
N ALA A 92 1.98 8.86 10.36
CA ALA A 92 2.36 9.89 11.33
C ALA A 92 1.19 10.32 12.24
N SER A 93 -0.04 10.27 11.72
CA SER A 93 -1.25 10.67 12.45
C SER A 93 -1.62 9.71 13.59
N TYR A 94 -1.11 8.46 13.61
CA TYR A 94 -1.37 7.53 14.71
C TYR A 94 -0.82 8.02 16.05
N ALA A 95 0.24 8.85 16.06
CA ALA A 95 0.76 9.44 17.29
C ALA A 95 -0.24 10.39 17.98
N LEU A 96 -1.24 10.88 17.24
CA LEU A 96 -2.30 11.76 17.75
C LEU A 96 -3.57 10.98 18.14
N ALA A 97 -3.56 9.65 17.97
CA ALA A 97 -4.74 8.83 18.23
C ALA A 97 -4.96 8.64 19.73
N THR A 98 -6.04 9.23 20.24
CA THR A 98 -6.42 9.17 21.66
C THR A 98 -7.49 8.12 21.98
N SER A 99 -8.11 7.52 20.96
CA SER A 99 -9.21 6.57 21.14
C SER A 99 -9.11 5.41 20.15
N TRP A 100 -9.65 4.25 20.51
CA TRP A 100 -9.70 3.06 19.64
C TRP A 100 -10.43 3.37 18.32
N LEU A 101 -11.47 4.21 18.37
CA LEU A 101 -12.23 4.61 17.20
C LEU A 101 -11.37 5.44 16.23
N HIS A 102 -10.53 6.34 16.74
CA HIS A 102 -9.56 7.07 15.91
C HIS A 102 -8.59 6.12 15.21
N VAL A 103 -8.09 5.11 15.93
CA VAL A 103 -7.19 4.09 15.36
C VAL A 103 -7.88 3.34 14.21
N ILE A 104 -9.15 2.96 14.35
CA ILE A 104 -9.90 2.29 13.29
C ILE A 104 -10.18 3.19 12.09
N LEU A 105 -10.52 4.46 12.32
CA LEU A 105 -10.75 5.41 11.23
C LEU A 105 -9.47 5.65 10.42
N LEU A 106 -8.34 5.87 11.12
CA LEU A 106 -7.02 5.97 10.48
C LEU A 106 -6.71 4.68 9.70
N ARG A 107 -7.07 3.52 10.24
CA ARG A 107 -6.85 2.23 9.61
C ARG A 107 -7.71 2.01 8.36
N ALA A 108 -8.98 2.41 8.40
CA ALA A 108 -9.87 2.38 7.25
C ALA A 108 -9.35 3.33 6.15
N LEU A 109 -8.92 4.55 6.51
CA LEU A 109 -8.32 5.49 5.57
C LEU A 109 -7.04 4.91 4.95
N GLN A 110 -6.21 4.27 5.77
CA GLN A 110 -5.01 3.57 5.30
C GLN A 110 -5.35 2.48 4.28
N GLY A 111 -6.38 1.67 4.55
CA GLY A 111 -6.91 0.68 3.62
C GLY A 111 -7.43 1.30 2.32
N ALA A 112 -8.20 2.37 2.42
CA ALA A 112 -8.74 3.11 1.28
C ALA A 112 -7.62 3.62 0.35
N LEU A 113 -6.63 4.32 0.90
CA LEU A 113 -5.46 4.84 0.16
C LEU A 113 -4.68 3.70 -0.49
N ASN A 114 -4.46 2.62 0.26
CA ASN A 114 -3.73 1.46 -0.21
C ASN A 114 -4.48 0.74 -1.36
N GLY A 115 -5.81 0.66 -1.31
CA GLY A 115 -6.63 0.12 -2.40
C GLY A 115 -6.53 0.94 -3.69
N VAL A 116 -6.58 2.27 -3.59
CA VAL A 116 -6.37 3.17 -4.75
C VAL A 116 -4.97 3.01 -5.31
N ALA A 117 -3.94 3.10 -4.45
CA ALA A 117 -2.56 3.05 -4.87
C ALA A 117 -2.21 1.75 -5.60
N TRP A 118 -2.64 0.62 -5.02
CA TRP A 118 -2.30 -0.70 -5.54
C TRP A 118 -3.01 -1.01 -6.87
N THR A 119 -4.28 -0.62 -7.00
CA THR A 119 -4.99 -0.80 -8.26
C THR A 119 -4.44 0.14 -9.34
N ALA A 120 -4.21 1.42 -9.00
CA ALA A 120 -3.71 2.42 -9.93
C ALA A 120 -2.31 2.08 -10.45
N ILE A 121 -1.42 1.54 -9.62
CA ILE A 121 -0.08 1.17 -10.07
C ILE A 121 -0.09 -0.01 -11.03
N GLN A 122 -0.94 -1.01 -10.78
CA GLN A 122 -1.10 -2.16 -11.68
C GLN A 122 -1.66 -1.73 -13.04
N ILE A 123 -2.60 -0.79 -13.06
CA ILE A 123 -3.11 -0.16 -14.29
C ILE A 123 -1.98 0.58 -15.01
N ALA A 124 -1.19 1.39 -14.29
CA ALA A 124 -0.10 2.17 -14.87
C ALA A 124 1.00 1.28 -15.48
N VAL A 125 1.36 0.18 -14.81
CA VAL A 125 2.31 -0.81 -15.32
C VAL A 125 1.71 -1.52 -16.54
N GLY A 126 0.46 -1.99 -16.45
CA GLY A 126 -0.22 -2.67 -17.53
C GLY A 126 -0.33 -1.83 -18.81
N ALA A 127 -0.54 -0.51 -18.67
CA ALA A 127 -0.64 0.42 -19.79
C ALA A 127 0.70 0.72 -20.48
N LYS A 128 1.83 0.59 -19.77
CA LYS A 128 3.17 0.93 -20.28
C LYS A 128 3.95 -0.25 -20.86
N VAL A 129 3.47 -1.48 -20.64
CA VAL A 129 4.20 -2.70 -21.01
C VAL A 129 3.54 -3.38 -22.20
N PHE A 130 4.36 -3.79 -23.17
CA PHE A 130 3.90 -4.57 -24.33
C PHE A 130 3.24 -5.88 -23.91
N HIS A 131 2.20 -6.28 -24.64
CA HIS A 131 1.43 -7.50 -24.36
C HIS A 131 2.33 -8.75 -24.23
N ALA A 132 3.35 -8.90 -25.08
CA ALA A 132 4.24 -10.05 -25.10
C ALA A 132 5.10 -10.22 -23.83
N VAL A 133 5.38 -9.14 -23.09
CA VAL A 133 6.25 -9.17 -21.89
C VAL A 133 5.51 -8.76 -20.62
N ARG A 134 4.18 -8.55 -20.70
CA ARG A 134 3.35 -8.12 -19.57
C ARG A 134 3.41 -9.09 -18.39
N GLY A 135 3.41 -10.41 -18.66
CA GLY A 135 3.57 -11.43 -17.62
C GLY A 135 4.88 -11.26 -16.84
N ARG A 136 6.01 -11.09 -17.54
CA ARG A 136 7.32 -10.86 -16.91
C ARG A 136 7.35 -9.59 -16.07
N ALA A 137 6.76 -8.50 -16.56
CA ALA A 137 6.69 -7.24 -15.83
C ALA A 137 5.88 -7.37 -14.53
N PHE A 138 4.73 -8.06 -14.57
CA PHE A 138 3.97 -8.33 -13.36
C PHE A 138 4.70 -9.29 -12.41
N SER A 139 5.42 -10.31 -12.90
CA SER A 139 6.23 -11.18 -12.06
C SER A 139 7.30 -10.41 -11.28
N ILE A 140 8.02 -9.49 -11.94
CA ILE A 140 9.02 -8.63 -11.28
C ILE A 140 8.34 -7.72 -10.26
N TYR A 141 7.21 -7.11 -10.62
CA TYR A 141 6.43 -6.26 -9.72
C TYR A 141 5.97 -7.01 -8.46
N PHE A 142 5.39 -8.21 -8.60
CA PHE A 142 4.95 -9.01 -7.46
C PHE A 142 6.12 -9.55 -6.66
N PHE A 143 7.22 -9.96 -7.31
CA PHE A 143 8.43 -10.39 -6.63
C PHE A 143 8.98 -9.29 -5.72
N LEU A 144 9.11 -8.06 -6.24
CA LEU A 144 9.52 -6.91 -5.45
C LEU A 144 8.53 -6.65 -4.31
N GLY A 145 7.22 -6.63 -4.59
CA GLY A 145 6.19 -6.46 -3.55
C GLY A 145 6.31 -7.48 -2.40
N SER A 146 6.54 -8.75 -2.73
CA SER A 146 6.76 -9.83 -1.77
C SER A 146 8.06 -9.66 -0.98
N LEU A 147 9.12 -9.19 -1.62
CA LEU A 147 10.39 -8.90 -0.93
C LEU A 147 10.23 -7.76 0.08
N GLY A 148 9.44 -6.72 -0.25
CA GLY A 148 9.15 -5.61 0.66
C GLY A 148 8.31 -6.06 1.85
N ALA A 149 7.35 -6.95 1.58
CA ALA A 149 6.57 -7.61 2.61
C ALA A 149 7.45 -8.43 3.57
N PHE A 150 8.44 -9.16 3.05
CA PHE A 150 9.40 -9.90 3.86
C PHE A 150 10.30 -8.96 4.68
N ALA A 151 10.92 -7.97 4.05
CA ALA A 151 11.81 -7.02 4.72
C ALA A 151 11.10 -6.24 5.84
N GLY A 152 9.85 -5.80 5.61
CA GLY A 152 9.06 -5.10 6.62
C GLY A 152 8.66 -6.00 7.80
N SER A 153 8.57 -7.31 7.59
CA SER A 153 8.28 -8.26 8.69
C SER A 153 9.55 -8.62 9.46
N ALA A 154 10.68 -8.83 8.76
CA ALA A 154 11.96 -9.24 9.36
C ALA A 154 12.65 -8.14 10.19
N VAL A 155 12.31 -6.87 9.98
CA VAL A 155 12.88 -5.74 10.73
C VAL A 155 11.99 -5.35 11.93
N SER A 156 10.80 -5.94 12.07
CA SER A 156 9.91 -5.69 13.21
C SER A 156 10.56 -6.22 14.51
N PRO A 157 10.84 -5.37 15.52
CA PRO A 157 11.52 -5.78 16.76
C PRO A 157 10.74 -6.75 17.67
N TRP A 158 9.55 -7.19 17.26
CA TRP A 158 8.50 -7.71 18.14
C TRP A 158 8.23 -9.22 17.95
N ASP A 159 9.21 -9.99 17.49
CA ASP A 159 9.08 -11.43 17.23
C ASP A 159 9.24 -12.33 18.48
N TRP A 160 8.77 -11.89 19.67
CA TRP A 160 8.64 -12.74 20.86
C TRP A 160 7.45 -12.34 21.74
#